data_AF-A0A5E4I9J7-F1
#
_entry.id   AF-A0A5E4I9J7-F1
#
_cell.length_a   1.000
_cell.length_b   1.000
_cell.length_c   1.000
_cell.angle_alpha   90.00
_cell.angle_beta   90.00
_cell.angle_gamma   90.00
#
_symmetry.space_group_name_H-M   'P 1'
#
loop_
_entity.id
_entity.type
_entity.pdbx_description
1 polymer ?
#
loop_
_entity_poly.entity_id
_entity_poly.type
_entity_poly.pdbx_seq_one_letter_code
_entity_poly.pdbx_strand_id
1 'polypeptide(L)' 'MLLIIVIIVFIITGYSISNYQIIGYLTGSTLSKLTSFQIHSNLIIPLIILLILHIALTVGKKFPNE' A
#
# COMPACT_ATOMS: atom_id res chain seq x y z
N MET A 1 -10.59 -2.35 8.34
CA MET A 1 -9.50 -1.55 8.96
C MET A 1 -8.14 -1.83 8.33
N LEU A 2 -7.71 -3.10 8.24
CA LEU A 2 -6.38 -3.45 7.70
C LEU A 2 -6.10 -2.86 6.29
N LEU A 3 -7.09 -2.93 5.39
CA LEU A 3 -6.98 -2.38 4.03
C LEU A 3 -6.59 -0.89 4.03
N ILE A 4 -7.18 -0.08 4.91
CA ILE A 4 -6.91 1.36 5.01
C ILE A 4 -5.46 1.61 5.42
N ILE A 5 -4.95 0.84 6.38
CA ILE A 5 -3.55 0.96 6.83
C ILE A 5 -2.60 0.63 5.68
N VAL A 6 -2.87 -0.45 4.94
CA VAL A 6 -2.05 -0.85 3.79
C VAL A 6 -2.09 0.21 2.68
N ILE A 7 -3.26 0.81 2.43
CA ILE A 7 -3.40 1.92 1.47
C ILE A 7 -2.56 3.13 1.89
N ILE A 8 -2.59 3.51 3.17
CA ILE A 8 -1.79 4.64 3.67
C ILE A 8 -0.30 4.38 3.48
N VAL A 9 0.18 3.19 3.84
CA VAL A 9 1.59 2.82 3.65
C VAL A 9 1.95 2.76 2.16
N PHE A 10 1.05 2.29 1.31
CA PHE A 10 1.24 2.28 -0.14
C PHE A 10 1.39 3.70 -0.71
N ILE A 11 0.57 4.65 -0.26
CA ILE A 11 0.67 6.05 -0.68
C ILE A 11 1.97 6.70 -0.19
N ILE A 12 2.35 6.48 1.08
CA ILE A 12 3.59 7.04 1.66
C ILE A 12 4.83 6.50 0.94
N THR A 13 4.83 5.21 0.61
CA THR A 13 5.95 4.58 -0.13
C THR A 13 6.01 5.06 -1.57
N GLY A 14 4.86 5.22 -2.25
CA GLY A 14 4.78 5.85 -3.57
C GLY A 14 5.29 7.29 -3.58
N TYR A 15 4.88 8.08 -2.58
CA TYR A 15 5.37 9.45 -2.39
C TYR A 15 6.87 9.50 -2.14
N SER A 16 7.40 8.55 -1.35
CA SER A 16 8.83 8.43 -1.07
C SER A 16 9.65 8.04 -2.30
N ILE A 17 9.07 7.31 -3.27
CA ILE A 17 9.72 7.03 -4.57
C ILE A 17 9.80 8.30 -5.42
N SER A 18 8.71 9.07 -5.51
CA SER A 18 8.68 10.31 -6.30
C SER A 18 9.54 11.42 -5.68
N ASN A 19 9.53 11.55 -4.35
CA ASN A 19 10.21 12.61 -3.60
C ASN A 19 11.36 12.09 -2.74
N TYR A 20 12.14 11.13 -3.28
CA TYR A 20 13.21 10.45 -2.54
C TYR A 20 14.31 11.40 -2.02
N GLN A 21 14.50 12.56 -2.64
CA GLN A 21 15.49 13.56 -2.20
C GLN A 21 15.05 14.25 -0.89
N ILE A 22 13.78 14.62 -0.80
CA ILE A 22 13.19 15.29 0.37
C ILE A 22 13.11 14.29 1.54
N ILE A 23 12.59 13.09 1.27
CA ILE A 23 12.44 12.03 2.27
C ILE A 23 13.80 11.47 2.70
N GLY A 24 14.75 11.36 1.77
CA GLY A 24 16.12 10.93 2.06
C GLY A 24 16.84 11.91 2.99
N TYR A 25 16.64 13.22 2.81
CA TYR A 25 17.14 14.24 3.74
C TYR A 25 16.50 14.12 5.13
N LEU A 26 15.18 13.89 5.19
CA LEU A 26 14.42 13.77 6.43
C LEU A 26 14.76 12.49 7.23
N THR A 27 15.11 11.40 6.55
CA THR A 27 15.36 10.08 7.14
C THR A 27 16.85 9.74 7.25
N GLY A 28 17.74 10.70 6.96
CA GLY A 28 19.19 10.50 7.02
C GLY A 28 19.69 9.42 6.06
N SER A 29 19.08 9.28 4.88
CA SER A 29 19.33 8.23 3.88
C SER A 29 18.88 6.81 4.25
N THR A 30 18.19 6.61 5.39
CA THR A 30 17.65 5.29 5.78
C THR A 30 16.59 4.82 4.77
N LEU A 31 15.77 5.74 4.27
CA LEU A 31 14.74 5.44 3.29
C LEU A 31 15.18 5.93 1.90
N SER A 32 16.05 5.15 1.26
CA SER A 32 16.51 5.41 -0.11
C SER A 32 15.42 5.10 -1.13
N LYS A 33 15.56 5.66 -2.35
CA LYS A 33 14.67 5.38 -3.49
C LYS A 33 14.53 3.88 -3.74
N LEU A 34 15.63 3.14 -3.64
CA LEU A 34 15.68 1.69 -3.85
C LEU A 34 14.82 0.95 -2.81
N THR A 35 15.00 1.26 -1.53
CA THR A 35 14.24 0.64 -0.43
C THR A 35 12.75 0.98 -0.53
N SER A 36 12.41 2.23 -0.83
CA SER A 36 11.03 2.66 -1.04
C SER A 36 10.38 1.92 -2.19
N PHE A 37 11.12 1.72 -3.29
CA PHE A 37 10.65 0.98 -4.47
C PHE A 37 10.45 -0.52 -4.18
N GLN A 38 11.36 -1.14 -3.44
CA GLN A 38 11.23 -2.54 -3.00
C GLN A 38 10.01 -2.72 -2.10
N ILE A 39 9.83 -1.85 -1.10
CA ILE A 39 8.68 -1.90 -0.19
C ILE A 39 7.38 -1.70 -0.98
N HIS A 40 7.31 -0.65 -1.80
CA HIS A 40 6.11 -0.35 -2.59
C HIS A 40 5.73 -1.49 -3.53
N SER A 41 6.71 -2.05 -4.26
CA SER A 41 6.47 -3.17 -5.18
C SER A 41 6.01 -4.42 -4.43
N ASN A 42 6.61 -4.72 -3.28
CA ASN A 42 6.21 -5.87 -2.46
C ASN A 42 4.84 -5.67 -1.82
N LEU A 43 4.39 -4.42 -1.62
CA LEU A 43 3.07 -4.10 -1.09
C LEU A 43 1.95 -4.19 -2.13
N ILE A 44 2.24 -4.19 -3.44
CA ILE A 44 1.21 -4.29 -4.49
C ILE A 44 0.44 -5.61 -4.36
N ILE A 45 1.15 -6.74 -4.23
CA ILE A 45 0.54 -8.07 -4.12
C ILE A 45 -0.42 -8.16 -2.91
N PRO A 46 0.00 -7.87 -1.67
CA PRO A 46 -0.89 -7.92 -0.52
C PRO A 46 -2.02 -6.88 -0.60
N LEU A 47 -1.79 -5.70 -1.20
CA LEU A 47 -2.85 -4.72 -1.44
C LEU A 47 -3.95 -5.30 -2.34
N ILE A 48 -3.58 -5.92 -3.46
CA ILE A 48 -4.53 -6.54 -4.41
C ILE A 48 -5.29 -7.68 -3.73
N ILE A 49 -4.60 -8.57 -3.01
CA ILE A 49 -5.24 -9.69 -2.30
C ILE A 49 -6.26 -9.17 -1.27
N LEU A 50 -5.85 -8.19 -0.45
CA LEU A 50 -6.75 -7.61 0.55
C LEU A 50 -7.92 -6.87 -0.09
N LEU A 51 -7.71 -6.21 -1.23
CA LEU A 51 -8.78 -5.52 -1.95
C LEU A 51 -9.80 -6.51 -2.50
N ILE A 52 -9.34 -7.60 -3.15
CA ILE A 52 -10.21 -8.66 -3.65
C ILE A 52 -10.99 -9.28 -2.50
N LEU A 53 -10.32 -9.61 -1.38
CA LEU A 53 -10.98 -10.17 -0.20
C LEU A 53 -12.02 -9.20 0.38
N HIS A 54 -11.69 -7.91 0.46
CA HIS A 54 -12.61 -6.90 0.96
C HIS A 54 -13.84 -6.74 0.06
N ILE A 55 -13.65 -6.72 -1.26
CA ILE A 55 -14.74 -6.66 -2.25
C ILE A 55 -15.59 -7.93 -2.15
N ALA A 56 -14.98 -9.12 -2.13
CA ALA A 56 -15.69 -10.38 -2.05
C ALA A 56 -16.57 -10.47 -0.79
N LEU A 57 -16.05 -10.06 0.38
CA LEU A 57 -16.81 -10.04 1.63
C LEU A 57 -17.90 -8.95 1.65
N THR A 58 -17.65 -7.80 1.02
CA THR A 58 -18.60 -6.68 1.03
C THR A 58 -19.73 -6.87 0.01
N VAL A 59 -19.39 -7.32 -1.20
CA VAL A 59 -20.33 -7.58 -2.29
C VAL A 59 -21.06 -8.90 -2.08
N GLY A 60 -20.37 -9.94 -1.61
CA GLY A 60 -20.99 -11.23 -1.28
C GLY A 60 -22.02 -11.15 -0.15
N LYS A 61 -21.87 -10.21 0.80
CA LYS A 61 -22.91 -9.92 1.80
C LYS A 61 -24.16 -9.26 1.22
N LYS A 62 -24.06 -8.60 0.05
CA LYS A 62 -25.16 -7.83 -0.55
C LYS A 62 -26.04 -8.67 -1.49
N PHE A 63 -25.59 -9.86 -1.86
CA PHE A 63 -26.40 -10.86 -2.55
C PHE A 63 -26.59 -12.08 -1.63
N PRO A 64 -27.46 -12.00 -0.60
CA PRO A 64 -28.11 -13.23 -0.14
C PRO A 64 -28.84 -13.78 -1.36
N ASN A 65 -28.40 -14.94 -1.84
CA ASN A 65 -29.13 -15.72 -2.82
C ASN A 65 -30.53 -15.96 -2.25
N GLU A 66 -31.51 -15.26 -2.79
CA GLU A 66 -32.94 -15.55 -2.62
C GLU A 66 -33.29 -16.79 -3.43
#